data_AF-A0A536UU18-F1
#
_entry.id   AF-A0A536UU18-F1
#
_cell.length_a   1.000
_cell.length_b   1.000
_cell.length_c   1.000
_cell.angle_alpha   90.00
_cell.angle_beta   90.00
_cell.angle_gamma   90.00
#
_symmetry.space_group_name_H-M   'P 1'
#
loop_
_entity.id
_entity.type
_entity.pdbx_description
1 polymer ?
#
loop_
_entity_poly.entity_id
_entity_poly.type
_entity_poly.pdbx_seq_one_letter_code
_entity_poly.pdbx_strand_id
1 'polypeptide(L)' 'MTRIPRRPVLAVLLAAALAPAAFAQAGKYPEKPITFVVPFAAGSATDQLARALGQAVAEQTKQAVVVDNKAGASGMLAA' A
#
# COMPACT_ATOMS: atom_id res chain seq x y z
N MET A 1 -13.29 46.71 -21.04
CA MET A 1 -12.15 45.81 -21.31
C MET A 1 -11.27 45.74 -20.06
N THR A 2 -11.55 44.80 -19.16
CA THR A 2 -10.79 44.58 -17.92
C THR A 2 -9.44 43.95 -18.27
N ARG A 3 -8.33 44.66 -18.01
CA ARG A 3 -6.98 44.14 -18.22
C ARG A 3 -6.71 43.05 -17.19
N ILE A 4 -6.52 41.82 -17.62
CA ILE A 4 -6.16 40.71 -16.72
C ILE A 4 -4.75 40.99 -16.16
N PRO A 5 -4.59 41.15 -14.83
CA PRO A 5 -3.27 41.37 -14.24
C PRO A 5 -2.37 40.13 -14.40
N ARG A 6 -1.11 40.35 -14.76
CA ARG A 6 -0.13 39.28 -15.06
C ARG A 6 0.23 38.40 -13.85
N ARG A 7 0.14 38.96 -12.64
CA ARG A 7 0.46 38.30 -11.37
C ARG A 7 -0.43 37.10 -11.05
N PRO A 8 -1.78 37.21 -11.05
CA PRO A 8 -2.64 36.04 -10.82
C PRO A 8 -2.53 34.99 -11.92
N VAL A 9 -2.26 35.38 -13.17
CA VAL A 9 -2.03 34.42 -14.26
C VAL A 9 -0.80 33.56 -13.99
N LEU A 10 0.30 34.16 -13.54
CA LEU A 10 1.51 33.44 -13.16
C LEU A 10 1.29 32.54 -11.94
N ALA A 11 0.53 32.99 -10.94
CA ALA A 11 0.23 32.18 -9.75
C ALA A 11 -0.62 30.94 -10.08
N VAL A 12 -1.63 31.10 -10.95
CA VAL A 12 -2.47 29.98 -11.40
C VAL A 12 -1.67 28.99 -12.25
N LEU A 13 -0.80 29.48 -13.15
CA LEU A 13 0.09 28.62 -13.93
C LEU A 13 1.03 27.81 -13.05
N LEU A 14 1.61 28.43 -12.01
CA LEU A 14 2.49 27.75 -11.08
C LEU A 14 1.73 26.67 -10.28
N ALA A 15 0.54 26.99 -9.77
CA ALA A 15 -0.30 26.04 -9.04
C ALA A 15 -0.74 24.85 -9.94
N ALA A 16 -1.10 25.10 -11.19
CA ALA A 16 -1.46 24.07 -12.15
C ALA A 16 -0.27 23.16 -12.51
N ALA A 17 0.95 23.70 -12.55
CA ALA A 17 2.18 22.92 -12.80
C ALA A 17 2.56 21.99 -11.64
N LEU A 18 2.14 22.30 -10.41
CA LEU A 18 2.39 21.50 -9.21
C LEU A 18 1.29 20.44 -8.95
N ALA A 19 0.12 20.57 -9.58
CA ALA A 19 -0.99 19.62 -9.43
C ALA A 19 -0.64 18.14 -9.76
N PRO A 20 0.23 17.82 -10.75
CA PRO A 20 0.60 16.44 -11.04
C PRO A 20 1.38 15.76 -9.91
N ALA A 21 2.07 16.52 -9.05
CA ALA A 21 2.82 15.97 -7.93
C ALA A 21 1.91 15.46 -6.78
N ALA A 22 0.62 15.78 -6.81
CA ALA A 22 -0.35 15.33 -5.80
C ALA A 22 -0.89 13.90 -6.05
N PHE A 23 -0.56 13.27 -7.17
CA PHE A 23 -1.03 11.92 -7.54
C PHE A 23 -0.25 10.78 -6.88
N ALA A 24 0.10 10.91 -5.60
CA ALA A 24 0.72 9.81 -4.83
C ALA A 24 -0.22 8.60 -4.60
N GLN A 25 -1.51 8.75 -4.92
CA GLN A 25 -2.58 7.78 -4.68
C GLN A 25 -3.05 7.09 -5.98
N ALA A 26 -2.38 7.35 -7.11
CA ALA A 26 -2.92 6.99 -8.43
C ALA A 26 -2.92 5.48 -8.73
N GLY A 27 -2.25 4.64 -7.94
CA GLY A 27 -2.36 3.20 -8.10
C GLY A 27 -3.38 2.58 -7.14
N LYS A 28 -4.08 1.55 -7.65
CA LYS A 28 -4.97 0.73 -6.85
C LYS A 28 -4.12 -0.13 -5.93
N TYR A 29 -4.35 -0.03 -4.63
CA TYR A 29 -3.76 -0.97 -3.68
C TYR A 29 -4.20 -2.40 -4.03
N PRO A 30 -3.29 -3.39 -4.01
CA PRO A 30 -1.86 -3.30 -3.69
C PRO A 30 -0.99 -3.12 -4.94
N GLU A 31 0.06 -2.31 -4.84
CA GLU A 31 1.08 -2.15 -5.90
C GLU A 31 2.31 -3.02 -5.68
N LYS A 32 2.46 -3.60 -4.49
CA LYS A 32 3.59 -4.39 -4.04
C LYS A 32 3.09 -5.70 -3.42
N PRO A 33 3.96 -6.72 -3.32
CA PRO A 33 3.64 -7.93 -2.58
C PRO A 33 3.18 -7.63 -1.16
N ILE A 34 2.14 -8.33 -0.71
CA ILE A 34 1.59 -8.23 0.64
C ILE A 34 2.38 -9.18 1.54
N THR A 35 2.75 -8.75 2.74
CA THR A 35 3.41 -9.63 3.72
C THR A 35 2.46 -9.94 4.86
N PHE A 36 2.21 -11.23 5.10
CA PHE A 36 1.50 -11.72 6.27
C PHE A 36 2.52 -12.08 7.34
N VAL A 37 2.51 -11.33 8.44
CA VAL A 37 3.35 -11.62 9.61
C VAL A 37 2.59 -12.58 10.50
N VAL A 38 3.16 -13.75 10.74
CA VAL A 38 2.56 -14.78 11.59
C VAL A 38 3.42 -14.90 12.85
N PRO A 39 2.88 -14.63 14.06
CA PRO A 39 3.70 -14.59 15.27
C PRO A 39 3.94 -15.98 15.89
N PHE A 40 3.84 -17.02 15.07
CA PHE A 40 3.97 -18.42 15.45
C PHE A 40 4.96 -19.11 14.53
N ALA A 41 5.48 -20.26 14.97
CA ALA A 41 6.39 -21.07 14.18
C ALA A 41 5.77 -21.48 12.82
N ALA A 42 6.63 -21.63 11.80
CA ALA A 42 6.25 -22.18 10.51
C ALA A 42 5.64 -23.59 10.69
N GLY A 43 4.60 -23.90 9.92
CA GLY A 43 3.84 -25.15 10.04
C GLY A 43 2.80 -25.19 11.17
N SER A 44 2.73 -24.17 12.04
CA SER A 44 1.63 -24.03 13.00
C SER A 44 0.27 -23.89 12.31
N ALA A 45 -0.82 -24.14 13.04
CA ALA A 45 -2.18 -23.95 12.49
C ALA A 45 -2.38 -22.52 11.94
N THR A 46 -1.81 -21.51 12.60
CA THR A 46 -1.87 -20.11 12.17
C THR A 46 -1.09 -19.87 10.87
N ASP A 47 0.07 -20.52 10.69
CA ASP A 47 0.83 -20.45 9.44
C ASP A 47 0.09 -21.10 8.27
N GLN A 48 -0.54 -22.26 8.51
CA GLN A 48 -1.34 -22.95 7.50
C GLN A 48 -2.54 -22.10 7.05
N LEU A 49 -3.24 -21.48 8.01
CA LEU A 49 -4.32 -20.54 7.71
C LEU A 49 -3.83 -19.30 6.96
N ALA A 50 -2.69 -18.73 7.35
CA ALA A 50 -2.11 -17.57 6.67
C ALA A 50 -1.74 -17.88 5.21
N ARG A 51 -1.23 -19.08 4.93
CA ARG A 51 -0.91 -19.53 3.55
C ARG A 51 -2.17 -19.72 2.71
N ALA A 52 -3.20 -20.37 3.28
CA ALA A 52 -4.48 -20.57 2.59
C ALA A 52 -5.17 -19.22 2.27
N LEU A 53 -5.21 -18.31 3.24
CA LEU A 53 -5.77 -16.96 3.05
C LEU A 53 -4.92 -16.16 2.07
N GLY A 54 -3.59 -16.25 2.17
CA GLY A 54 -2.67 -15.56 1.28
C GLY A 54 -2.84 -15.96 -0.18
N GLN A 55 -3.11 -17.23 -0.45
CA GLN A 55 -3.43 -17.70 -1.80
C GLN A 55 -4.71 -17.03 -2.34
N ALA A 56 -5.80 -17.03 -1.57
CA ALA A 56 -7.05 -16.39 -1.97
C ALA A 56 -6.89 -14.88 -2.20
N VAL A 57 -6.14 -14.20 -1.33
CA VAL A 57 -5.83 -12.77 -1.48
C VAL A 57 -4.98 -12.52 -2.72
N ALA A 58 -3.99 -13.38 -3.00
CA ALA A 58 -3.17 -13.25 -4.21
C ALA A 58 -4.00 -13.43 -5.49
N GLU A 59 -4.95 -14.36 -5.50
CA GLU A 59 -5.85 -14.59 -6.63
C GLU A 59 -6.74 -13.37 -6.93
N GLN A 60 -7.23 -12.71 -5.89
CA GLN A 60 -8.10 -11.53 -5.98
C GLN A 60 -7.33 -10.25 -6.34
N THR A 61 -6.19 -10.03 -5.68
CA THR A 61 -5.41 -8.79 -5.81
C THR A 61 -4.41 -8.83 -6.96
N LYS A 62 -4.13 -10.03 -7.50
CA LYS A 62 -3.05 -10.29 -8.47
C LYS A 62 -1.67 -9.90 -7.96
N GLN A 63 -1.51 -9.74 -6.65
CA GLN A 63 -0.25 -9.45 -5.99
C GLN A 63 0.21 -10.66 -5.20
N ALA A 64 1.53 -10.89 -5.17
CA ALA A 64 2.08 -11.99 -4.38
C ALA A 64 1.83 -11.76 -2.88
N VAL A 65 1.52 -12.82 -2.15
CA VAL A 65 1.46 -12.79 -0.68
C VAL A 65 2.63 -13.61 -0.13
N VAL A 66 3.44 -12.99 0.72
CA VAL A 66 4.59 -13.59 1.39
C VAL A 66 4.25 -13.82 2.86
N VAL A 67 4.50 -15.02 3.38
CA VAL A 67 4.29 -15.33 4.80
C VAL A 67 5.64 -15.24 5.53
N ASP A 68 5.73 -14.33 6.50
CA ASP A 68 6.90 -14.13 7.37
C ASP A 68 6.57 -14.59 8.80
N ASN A 69 7.18 -15.71 9.22
CA ASN A 69 6.96 -16.28 10.55
C ASN A 69 7.89 -15.63 11.56
N LYS A 70 7.36 -14.70 12.36
CA LYS A 70 8.09 -14.05 13.47
C LYS A 70 7.68 -14.63 14.82
N ALA A 71 8.14 -15.84 15.11
CA ALA A 71 7.88 -16.49 16.39
C ALA A 71 8.57 -15.74 17.56
N GLY A 72 7.86 -15.54 18.66
CA GLY A 72 8.41 -14.91 19.88
C GLY A 72 7.47 -13.92 20.53
N ALA A 73 7.86 -13.42 21.71
CA ALA A 73 7.12 -12.44 22.51
C ALA A 73 5.61 -12.77 22.70
N SER A 74 5.27 -14.05 22.87
CA SER A 74 3.89 -14.53 23.08
C SER A 74 2.86 -14.01 22.07
N GLY A 75 3.25 -13.75 20.82
CA GLY A 75 2.33 -13.20 19.81
C GLY A 75 2.58 -11.73 19.45
N MET A 76 3.29 -10.97 20.28
CA MET A 76 3.44 -9.51 20.14
C MET A 76 4.23 -9.08 18.90
N LEU A 77 4.96 -9.98 18.24
CA LEU A 77 5.76 -9.65 17.07
C LEU A 77 4.93 -9.45 15.78
N ALA A 78 3.63 -9.74 15.80
CA ALA A 78 2.72 -9.57 14.65
C ALA A 78 1.41 -8.81 14.98
N ALA A 79 1.31 -8.24 16.19
CA ALA A 79 0.20 -7.33 16.55
C ALA A 79 0.50 -5.91 16.06
#